data_AF-A0A7R9ZXH4-F1
#
_entry.id   AF-A0A7R9ZXH4-F1
#
_cell.length_a   1.000
_cell.length_b   1.000
_cell.length_c   1.000
_cell.angle_alpha   90.00
_cell.angle_beta   90.00
_cell.angle_gamma   90.00
#
_symmetry.space_group_name_H-M   'P 1'
#
loop_
_entity.id
_entity.type
_entity.pdbx_description
1 polymer ?
#
loop_
_entity_poly.entity_id
_entity_poly.type
_entity_poly.pdbx_seq_one_letter_code
_entity_poly.pdbx_strand_id
1 'polypeptide(L)'
;GKASDTALRISGGGPFLVPVTPTLVQDILERMGYVDSGNLEEAVRLFHELNRKQLAKRGFDTTAGHRAKMHRLHWIFAAEDQNQLWKVPYSDAQVRQHLMQHGYVGSLAASKADVHDGMQRFLENHAHICEARPVPSTYAFRVAVI
;
A
#
# COMPACT_ATOMS: atom_id res chain seq x y z
N GLY A 1 -25.48 27.24 -10.65
CA GLY A 1 -25.34 26.22 -9.61
C GLY A 1 -23.90 26.19 -9.17
N LYS A 2 -23.61 26.49 -7.90
CA LYS A 2 -22.26 26.35 -7.33
C LYS A 2 -22.06 24.89 -6.98
N ALA A 3 -21.02 24.26 -7.52
CA ALA A 3 -20.59 22.93 -7.11
C ALA A 3 -20.20 23.00 -5.62
N SER A 4 -20.88 22.20 -4.80
CA SER A 4 -20.52 22.01 -3.39
C SER A 4 -19.28 21.14 -3.37
N ASP A 5 -18.17 21.72 -2.91
CA ASP A 5 -16.88 21.04 -2.77
C ASP A 5 -16.89 20.32 -1.41
N THR A 6 -17.43 19.10 -1.39
CA THR A 6 -17.63 18.33 -0.16
C THR A 6 -16.38 17.52 0.15
N ALA A 7 -15.74 17.86 1.27
CA ALA A 7 -14.46 17.34 1.72
C ALA A 7 -14.60 16.07 2.58
N LEU A 8 -14.14 14.91 2.10
CA LEU A 8 -14.21 13.64 2.86
C LEU A 8 -12.89 13.21 3.52
N ARG A 9 -13.00 12.53 4.67
CA ARG A 9 -11.88 12.18 5.59
C ARG A 9 -11.54 10.68 5.56
N ILE A 10 -10.25 10.36 5.33
CA ILE A 10 -9.64 9.01 5.24
C ILE A 10 -8.38 8.97 6.11
N SER A 11 -8.09 7.88 6.84
CA SER A 11 -6.95 7.82 7.79
C SER A 11 -5.87 6.78 7.46
N GLY A 12 -4.72 7.30 7.03
CA GLY A 12 -3.39 6.68 7.05
C GLY A 12 -2.27 7.63 6.58
N GLY A 13 -2.62 8.81 6.06
CA GLY A 13 -1.69 9.91 5.72
C GLY A 13 -2.29 11.30 6.03
N GLY A 14 -3.16 11.41 7.04
CA GLY A 14 -3.95 12.61 7.31
C GLY A 14 -5.12 12.80 6.32
N PRO A 15 -6.09 13.69 6.62
CA PRO A 15 -7.17 14.01 5.71
C PRO A 15 -6.64 14.76 4.46
N PHE A 16 -7.21 14.47 3.30
CA PHE A 16 -6.93 15.19 2.05
C PHE A 16 -8.19 15.25 1.19
N LEU A 17 -8.26 16.27 0.33
CA LEU A 17 -9.39 16.49 -0.57
C LEU A 17 -8.98 16.08 -1.99
N VAL A 18 -9.86 15.36 -2.68
CA VAL A 18 -9.65 14.96 -4.07
C VAL A 18 -10.91 15.27 -4.86
N PRO A 19 -10.82 16.00 -5.99
CA PRO A 19 -11.97 16.22 -6.86
C PRO A 19 -12.43 14.90 -7.48
N VAL A 20 -13.74 14.76 -7.69
CA VAL A 20 -14.29 13.59 -8.40
C VAL A 20 -13.99 13.72 -9.89
N THR A 21 -12.93 13.04 -10.33
CA THR A 21 -12.47 12.98 -11.73
C THR A 21 -12.56 11.55 -12.28
N PRO A 22 -12.39 11.32 -13.60
CA PRO A 22 -12.23 9.97 -14.14
C PRO A 22 -11.01 9.22 -13.58
N THR A 23 -10.01 9.93 -13.05
CA THR A 23 -8.77 9.40 -12.45
C THR A 23 -8.83 9.24 -10.94
N LEU A 24 -9.97 9.55 -10.29
CA LEU A 24 -10.14 9.58 -8.83
C LEU A 24 -9.53 8.37 -8.10
N VAL A 25 -9.73 7.16 -8.64
CA VAL A 25 -9.19 5.93 -8.03
C VAL A 25 -7.67 5.91 -8.04
N GLN A 26 -7.06 6.27 -9.17
CA GLN A 26 -5.61 6.37 -9.29
C GLN A 26 -5.07 7.45 -8.35
N ASP A 27 -5.68 8.64 -8.37
CA ASP A 27 -5.26 9.79 -7.56
C ASP A 27 -5.27 9.45 -6.06
N ILE A 28 -6.31 8.75 -5.57
CA ILE A 28 -6.42 8.30 -4.18
C ILE A 28 -5.36 7.23 -3.86
N LEU A 29 -5.20 6.22 -4.73
CA LEU A 29 -4.26 5.11 -4.48
C LEU A 29 -2.80 5.59 -4.52
N GLU A 30 -2.45 6.49 -5.42
CA GLU A 30 -1.14 7.15 -5.46
C GLU A 30 -0.88 7.94 -4.18
N ARG A 31 -1.85 8.79 -3.77
CA ARG A 31 -1.74 9.57 -2.54
C ARG A 31 -1.59 8.71 -1.30
N MET A 32 -2.24 7.55 -1.27
CA MET A 32 -2.15 6.58 -0.19
C MET A 32 -0.88 5.71 -0.24
N GLY A 33 -0.05 5.84 -1.28
CA GLY A 33 1.19 5.08 -1.44
C GLY A 33 1.01 3.65 -1.95
N TYR A 34 -0.17 3.30 -2.50
CA TYR A 34 -0.44 1.98 -3.08
C TYR A 34 0.15 1.82 -4.48
N VAL A 35 0.22 2.90 -5.25
CA VAL A 35 0.77 2.86 -6.61
C VAL A 35 2.27 3.02 -6.53
N ASP A 36 2.98 1.95 -6.86
CA ASP A 36 4.41 1.96 -7.11
C ASP A 36 4.65 1.60 -8.57
N SER A 37 5.50 2.39 -9.24
CA SER A 37 5.91 2.12 -10.64
C SER A 37 4.76 2.07 -11.65
N GLY A 38 3.62 2.71 -11.36
CA GLY A 38 2.48 2.82 -12.28
C GLY A 38 1.60 1.57 -12.40
N ASN A 39 1.83 0.52 -11.61
CA ASN A 39 1.00 -0.69 -11.67
C ASN A 39 -0.29 -0.54 -10.85
N LEU A 40 -1.30 0.06 -11.48
CA LEU A 40 -2.60 0.33 -10.86
C LEU A 40 -3.38 -0.95 -10.54
N GLU A 41 -3.22 -2.02 -11.32
CA GLU A 41 -3.90 -3.30 -11.06
C GLU A 41 -3.45 -3.93 -9.74
N GLU A 42 -2.14 -3.94 -9.52
CA GLU A 42 -1.55 -4.42 -8.27
C GLU A 42 -1.95 -3.54 -7.08
N ALA A 43 -1.95 -2.21 -7.27
CA ALA A 43 -2.41 -1.26 -6.26
C ALA A 43 -3.86 -1.53 -5.82
N VAL A 44 -4.77 -1.77 -6.78
CA VAL A 44 -6.16 -2.13 -6.50
C VAL A 44 -6.26 -3.47 -5.76
N ARG A 45 -5.46 -4.46 -6.15
CA ARG A 45 -5.43 -5.78 -5.50
C ARG A 45 -5.01 -5.65 -4.03
N LEU A 46 -3.91 -4.95 -3.76
CA LEU A 46 -3.40 -4.72 -2.42
C LEU A 46 -4.34 -3.86 -1.57
N PHE A 47 -4.92 -2.80 -2.16
CA PHE A 47 -5.93 -1.98 -1.50
C PHE A 47 -7.12 -2.82 -1.06
N HIS A 48 -7.62 -3.68 -1.96
CA HIS A 48 -8.70 -4.59 -1.65
C HIS A 48 -8.33 -5.56 -0.53
N GLU A 49 -7.15 -6.17 -0.56
CA GLU A 49 -6.68 -7.10 0.46
C GLU A 49 -6.70 -6.48 1.86
N LEU A 50 -6.13 -5.28 2.01
CA LEU A 50 -6.06 -4.58 3.29
C LEU A 50 -7.41 -4.05 3.78
N ASN A 51 -8.29 -3.68 2.85
CA ASN A 51 -9.59 -3.06 3.13
C ASN A 51 -10.80 -4.00 2.89
N ARG A 52 -10.57 -5.30 2.73
CA ARG A 52 -11.58 -6.31 2.32
C ARG A 52 -12.89 -6.20 3.10
N LYS A 53 -12.82 -6.12 4.44
CA LYS A 53 -14.01 -6.03 5.30
C LYS A 53 -14.83 -4.76 5.05
N GLN A 54 -14.19 -3.63 4.79
CA GLN A 54 -14.86 -2.36 4.55
C GLN A 54 -15.47 -2.32 3.15
N LEU A 55 -14.74 -2.81 2.15
CA LEU A 55 -15.19 -2.91 0.77
C LEU A 55 -16.36 -3.88 0.61
N ALA A 56 -16.34 -5.03 1.31
CA ALA A 56 -17.45 -5.98 1.30
C ALA A 56 -18.77 -5.35 1.79
N LYS A 57 -18.72 -4.52 2.85
CA LYS A 57 -19.90 -3.78 3.34
C LYS A 57 -20.47 -2.80 2.31
N ARG A 58 -19.66 -2.40 1.33
CA ARG A 58 -20.04 -1.52 0.22
C ARG A 58 -20.31 -2.30 -1.06
N GLY A 59 -20.53 -3.62 -1.00
CA GLY A 59 -20.84 -4.45 -2.17
C GLY A 59 -19.73 -4.48 -3.21
N PHE A 60 -18.47 -4.43 -2.78
CA PHE A 60 -17.34 -4.66 -3.67
C PHE A 60 -17.23 -6.16 -3.99
N ASP A 61 -17.31 -6.50 -5.28
CA ASP A 61 -17.21 -7.88 -5.76
C ASP A 61 -15.76 -8.24 -6.11
N THR A 62 -15.24 -9.29 -5.46
CA THR A 62 -13.88 -9.78 -5.63
C THR A 62 -13.68 -10.58 -6.91
N THR A 63 -14.77 -11.15 -7.45
CA THR A 63 -14.77 -11.98 -8.67
C THR A 63 -14.80 -11.14 -9.94
N ALA A 64 -15.18 -9.86 -9.81
CA ALA A 64 -15.23 -8.93 -10.93
C ALA A 64 -13.86 -8.71 -11.58
N GLY A 65 -13.86 -8.49 -12.90
CA GLY A 65 -12.68 -8.09 -13.65
C GLY A 65 -12.15 -6.71 -13.24
N HIS A 66 -10.89 -6.41 -13.59
CA HIS A 66 -10.21 -5.18 -13.16
C HIS A 66 -11.00 -3.90 -13.48
N ARG A 67 -11.54 -3.76 -14.69
CA ARG A 67 -12.35 -2.59 -15.09
C ARG A 67 -13.60 -2.39 -14.21
N ALA A 68 -14.29 -3.48 -13.87
CA ALA A 68 -15.47 -3.42 -13.01
C ALA A 68 -15.10 -3.05 -11.57
N LYS A 69 -13.96 -3.56 -11.07
CA LYS A 69 -13.39 -3.17 -9.77
C LYS A 69 -13.05 -1.68 -9.73
N MET A 70 -12.38 -1.17 -10.76
CA MET A 70 -12.07 0.26 -10.89
C MET A 70 -13.34 1.13 -10.86
N HIS A 71 -14.34 0.77 -11.66
CA HIS A 71 -15.61 1.48 -11.66
C HIS A 71 -16.30 1.43 -10.28
N ARG A 72 -16.28 0.28 -9.59
CA ARG A 72 -16.87 0.17 -8.27
C ARG A 72 -16.12 0.98 -7.21
N LEU A 73 -14.79 0.99 -7.25
CA LEU A 73 -13.97 1.84 -6.37
C LEU A 73 -14.25 3.32 -6.60
N HIS A 74 -14.40 3.74 -7.86
CA HIS A 74 -14.75 5.12 -8.19
C HIS A 74 -16.03 5.56 -7.49
N TRP A 75 -17.10 4.77 -7.62
CA TRP A 75 -18.36 5.01 -6.91
C TRP A 75 -18.20 5.02 -5.39
N ILE A 76 -17.41 4.09 -4.84
CA ILE A 76 -17.16 3.99 -3.40
C ILE A 76 -16.42 5.23 -2.86
N PHE A 77 -15.48 5.78 -3.61
CA PHE A 77 -14.71 6.97 -3.24
C PHE A 77 -15.47 8.26 -3.46
N ALA A 78 -16.33 8.33 -4.48
CA ALA A 78 -17.17 9.49 -4.74
C ALA A 78 -18.37 9.61 -3.77
N ALA A 79 -18.72 8.55 -3.05
CA ALA A 79 -19.83 8.56 -2.11
C ALA A 79 -19.54 9.44 -0.88
N GLU A 80 -20.41 10.42 -0.64
CA GLU A 80 -20.29 11.40 0.47
C GLU A 80 -20.86 10.90 1.80
N ASP A 81 -21.47 9.72 1.81
CA ASP A 81 -22.38 9.28 2.87
C ASP A 81 -21.67 8.70 4.11
N GLN A 82 -20.33 8.57 4.11
CA GLN A 82 -19.61 7.85 5.17
C GLN A 82 -18.17 8.32 5.40
N ASN A 83 -17.71 8.18 6.64
CA ASN A 83 -16.28 8.24 6.98
C ASN A 83 -15.52 7.15 6.20
N GLN A 84 -14.74 7.56 5.21
CA GLN A 84 -13.99 6.67 4.33
C GLN A 84 -12.63 6.32 4.97
N LEU A 85 -12.59 5.55 6.06
CA LEU A 85 -11.34 5.26 6.77
C LEU A 85 -10.59 4.04 6.20
N TRP A 86 -9.80 4.26 5.15
CA TRP A 86 -9.00 3.21 4.51
C TRP A 86 -7.65 2.99 5.19
N LYS A 87 -7.25 1.72 5.30
CA LYS A 87 -5.87 1.35 5.63
C LYS A 87 -4.93 1.78 4.51
N VAL A 88 -3.70 2.13 4.88
CA VAL A 88 -2.57 2.37 3.98
C VAL A 88 -1.72 1.10 3.85
N PRO A 89 -0.88 0.96 2.80
CA PRO A 89 0.06 -0.15 2.71
C PRO A 89 1.05 -0.12 3.88
N TYR A 90 1.63 -1.29 4.18
CA TYR A 90 2.65 -1.41 5.22
C TYR A 90 3.86 -0.54 4.85
N SER A 91 4.35 0.22 5.84
CA SER A 91 5.58 1.00 5.69
C SER A 91 6.80 0.07 5.85
N ASP A 92 7.79 0.22 4.97
CA ASP A 92 9.10 -0.42 5.07
C ASP A 92 10.11 0.44 5.85
N ALA A 93 9.66 1.50 6.54
CA ALA A 93 10.53 2.42 7.29
C ALA A 93 11.41 1.72 8.33
N GLN A 94 10.86 0.73 9.05
CA GLN A 94 11.64 -0.04 10.04
C GLN A 94 12.72 -0.89 9.36
N VAL A 95 12.40 -1.50 8.21
CA VAL A 95 13.36 -2.29 7.42
C VAL A 95 14.47 -1.38 6.91
N ARG A 96 14.12 -0.22 6.35
CA ARG A 96 15.08 0.80 5.90
C ARG A 96 16.00 1.26 7.01
N GLN A 97 15.43 1.57 8.17
CA GLN A 97 16.21 1.98 9.34
C GLN A 97 17.19 0.89 9.77
N HIS A 98 16.73 -0.36 9.82
CA HIS A 98 17.57 -1.49 10.19
C HIS A 98 18.72 -1.71 9.19
N LEU A 99 18.43 -1.70 7.89
CA LEU A 99 19.46 -1.83 6.85
C LEU A 99 20.44 -0.67 6.86
N MET A 100 19.97 0.56 7.13
CA MET A 100 20.82 1.74 7.22
C MET A 100 21.77 1.66 8.43
N GLN A 101 21.27 1.21 9.59
CA GLN A 101 22.08 0.99 10.78
C GLN A 101 23.21 -0.02 10.57
N HIS A 102 23.02 -0.99 9.67
CA HIS A 102 24.02 -2.00 9.33
C HIS A 102 24.82 -1.66 8.06
N GLY A 103 24.64 -0.47 7.48
CA GLY A 103 25.39 -0.01 6.31
C GLY A 103 24.98 -0.62 4.97
N TYR A 104 23.84 -1.30 4.88
CA TYR A 104 23.35 -1.90 3.63
C TYR A 104 22.62 -0.92 2.73
N VAL A 105 22.02 0.14 3.28
CA VAL A 105 21.45 1.26 2.52
C VAL A 105 21.97 2.60 3.04
N GLY A 106 22.20 3.55 2.14
CA GLY A 106 22.79 4.85 2.49
C GLY A 106 21.82 5.88 3.07
N SER A 107 20.50 5.64 2.98
CA SER A 107 19.48 6.60 3.40
C SER A 107 18.13 5.90 3.64
N LEU A 108 17.31 6.46 4.54
CA LEU A 108 15.90 6.08 4.67
C LEU A 108 15.11 6.35 3.39
N ALA A 109 15.55 7.31 2.57
CA ALA A 109 14.95 7.65 1.28
C ALA A 109 15.49 6.80 0.11
N ALA A 110 16.25 5.74 0.38
CA ALA A 110 16.78 4.86 -0.67
C ALA A 110 15.67 4.33 -1.59
N SER A 111 15.97 4.00 -2.84
CA SER A 111 14.95 3.42 -3.72
C SER A 111 14.52 2.04 -3.19
N LYS A 112 13.35 1.52 -3.60
CA LYS A 112 12.98 0.14 -3.24
C LYS A 112 13.96 -0.89 -3.81
N ALA A 113 14.55 -0.60 -4.98
CA ALA A 113 15.60 -1.43 -5.56
C ALA A 113 16.83 -1.50 -4.63
N ASP A 114 17.28 -0.36 -4.12
CA ASP A 114 18.39 -0.30 -3.16
C ASP A 114 18.06 -0.99 -1.84
N VAL A 115 16.81 -0.86 -1.36
CA VAL A 115 16.35 -1.58 -0.16
C VAL A 115 16.36 -3.08 -0.39
N HIS A 116 15.86 -3.56 -1.54
CA HIS A 116 15.86 -4.97 -1.88
C HIS A 116 17.28 -5.54 -2.00
N ASP A 117 18.17 -4.83 -2.71
CA ASP A 117 19.58 -5.19 -2.79
C ASP A 117 20.26 -5.18 -1.42
N GLY A 118 19.97 -4.18 -0.58
CA GLY A 118 20.43 -4.12 0.80
C GLY A 118 19.93 -5.29 1.66
N MET A 119 18.66 -5.70 1.50
CA MET A 119 18.11 -6.89 2.15
C MET A 119 18.84 -8.16 1.73
N GLN A 120 19.11 -8.31 0.43
CA GLN A 120 19.84 -9.47 -0.09
C GLN A 120 21.25 -9.54 0.51
N ARG A 121 22.01 -8.45 0.46
CA ARG A 121 23.35 -8.37 1.05
C ARG A 121 23.33 -8.61 2.56
N PHE A 122 22.32 -8.10 3.27
CA PHE A 122 22.13 -8.37 4.70
C PHE A 122 21.98 -9.87 4.96
N LEU A 123 21.15 -10.56 4.17
CA LEU A 123 20.91 -12.00 4.33
C LEU A 123 22.14 -12.84 3.98
N GLU A 124 22.87 -12.50 2.92
CA GLU A 124 24.10 -13.19 2.53
C GLU A 124 25.17 -13.13 3.63
N ASN A 125 25.33 -11.96 4.27
CA ASN A 125 26.30 -11.76 5.35
C ASN A 125 25.87 -12.35 6.69
N HIS A 126 24.57 -12.57 6.91
CA HIS A 126 24.02 -13.13 8.16
C HIS A 126 23.38 -14.52 7.95
N ALA A 127 23.76 -15.22 6.89
CA ALA A 127 23.22 -16.54 6.55
C ALA A 127 23.39 -17.59 7.67
N HIS A 128 24.38 -17.41 8.54
CA HIS A 128 24.62 -18.26 9.71
C HIS A 128 23.64 -18.00 10.88
N ILE A 129 22.96 -16.86 10.91
CA ILE A 129 21.94 -16.50 11.91
C ILE A 129 20.54 -16.87 11.42
N CYS A 130 20.35 -16.89 10.10
CA CYS A 130 19.09 -17.23 9.47
C CYS A 130 19.01 -18.73 9.17
N GLU A 131 18.69 -19.58 10.16
CA GLU A 131 18.11 -20.91 9.89
C GLU A 131 16.72 -20.71 9.24
N ALA A 132 16.72 -20.36 7.96
CA ALA A 132 15.52 -19.95 7.25
C ALA A 132 14.66 -21.16 6.93
N ARG A 133 13.54 -21.33 7.66
CA ARG A 133 12.41 -22.11 7.13
C ARG A 133 11.75 -21.28 6.03
N PRO A 134 11.74 -21.73 4.77
CA PRO A 134 11.08 -21.00 3.69
C PRO A 134 9.57 -21.03 3.93
N VAL A 135 8.94 -19.86 4.01
CA VAL A 135 7.49 -19.72 4.03
C VAL A 135 7.07 -19.06 2.71
N PRO A 136 6.06 -19.58 2.00
CA PRO A 136 5.66 -18.99 0.74
C PRO A 136 4.84 -17.72 0.95
N SER A 137 5.35 -16.63 0.37
CA SER A 137 4.68 -15.37 -0.02
C SER A 137 4.54 -14.22 0.98
N THR A 138 4.68 -13.02 0.40
CA THR A 138 4.58 -11.64 0.94
C THR A 138 5.59 -11.28 2.04
N TYR A 139 6.80 -10.86 1.61
CA TYR A 139 7.82 -10.10 2.35
C TYR A 139 7.73 -10.16 3.89
N ALA A 140 7.92 -11.34 4.46
CA ALA A 140 8.08 -11.52 5.89
C ALA A 140 9.28 -12.43 6.14
N PHE A 141 10.47 -11.82 6.21
CA PHE A 141 11.66 -12.50 6.71
C PHE A 141 11.75 -12.19 8.21
N ARG A 142 11.34 -13.15 9.04
CA ARG A 142 11.55 -13.06 10.49
C ARG A 142 13.00 -13.43 10.79
N VAL A 143 13.78 -12.48 11.26
CA VAL A 143 15.04 -12.78 11.96
C VAL A 143 14.66 -13.12 13.40
N ALA A 144 14.85 -14.38 13.80
CA ALA A 144 14.74 -14.75 15.20
C ALA A 144 16.00 -14.24 15.92
N VAL A 145 15.82 -13.32 16.86
CA VAL A 145 16.89 -12.97 17.81
C VAL A 145 16.87 -14.07 18.87
N ILE A 146 17.95 -14.84 18.95
CA ILE A 146 18.18 -15.85 19.99
C ILE A 146 18.71 -15.14 21.24
#